data_AF-A0A3G2IJY5-F1
#
_entry.id   AF-A0A3G2IJY5-F1
#
_cell.length_a   1.000
_cell.length_b   1.000
_cell.length_c   1.000
_cell.angle_alpha   90.00
_cell.angle_beta   90.00
_cell.angle_gamma   90.00
#
_symmetry.space_group_name_H-M   'P 1'
#
loop_
_entity.id
_entity.type
_entity.pdbx_description
1 polymer ?
#
loop_
_entity_poly.entity_id
_entity_poly.type
_entity_poly.pdbx_seq_one_letter_code
_entity_poly.pdbx_strand_id
1 'polypeptide(L)'
;MSMSTSTEVIAHHWAFAVFLIVAIGLCCVMLLGAWFLGGRAKGRHKNTPFESGIDSVGTARLRLSAKFYLVAMFFVIFDVEALYLYAWSVSIRESGWVGFVEAAIFIFVLLAGLVYLVRIGALDWTPARSRRAHINPETDSITNRHTQ
;
A
#
# COMPACT_ATOMS: atom_id res chain seq x y z
N MET A 1 4.97 47.75 6.45
CA MET A 1 5.94 47.08 7.33
C MET A 1 6.27 45.74 6.69
N SER A 2 7.35 45.67 5.89
CA SER A 2 7.72 44.44 5.17
C SER A 2 8.26 43.44 6.19
N MET A 3 7.51 42.38 6.47
CA MET A 3 8.03 41.21 7.18
C MET A 3 9.22 40.68 6.36
N SER A 4 10.30 40.26 7.02
CA SER A 4 11.43 39.66 6.31
C SER A 4 11.03 38.27 5.81
N THR A 5 11.49 37.84 4.64
CA THR A 5 11.20 36.50 4.09
C THR A 5 11.47 35.38 5.10
N SER A 6 12.48 35.54 5.96
CA SER A 6 12.77 34.63 7.07
C SER A 6 11.62 34.52 8.07
N THR A 7 10.98 35.64 8.45
CA THR A 7 9.82 35.62 9.36
C THR A 7 8.59 34.95 8.73
N GLU A 8 8.37 35.11 7.43
CA GLU A 8 7.25 34.45 6.73
C GLU A 8 7.45 32.93 6.64
N VAL A 9 8.66 32.49 6.32
CA VAL A 9 9.02 31.07 6.28
C VAL A 9 8.85 30.45 7.67
N ILE A 10 9.37 31.09 8.72
CA ILE A 10 9.23 30.61 10.11
C ILE A 10 7.75 30.50 10.51
N ALA A 11 6.95 31.51 10.17
CA ALA A 11 5.52 31.51 10.46
C ALA A 11 4.79 30.34 9.76
N HIS A 12 5.13 30.04 8.51
CA HIS A 12 4.53 28.92 7.77
C HIS A 12 4.87 27.55 8.39
N HIS A 13 6.13 27.34 8.76
CA HIS A 13 6.57 26.10 9.41
C HIS A 13 5.91 25.93 10.78
N TRP A 14 5.81 27.01 11.56
CA TRP A 14 5.12 27.00 12.84
C TRP A 14 3.63 26.69 12.69
N ALA A 15 2.96 27.32 11.71
CA ALA A 15 1.55 27.05 11.41
C ALA A 15 1.32 25.58 11.04
N PHE A 16 2.20 25.01 10.21
CA PHE A 16 2.14 23.59 9.86
C PHE A 16 2.36 22.68 11.08
N ALA A 17 3.35 22.98 11.93
CA ALA A 17 3.62 22.21 13.14
C ALA A 17 2.44 22.26 14.12
N VAL A 18 1.87 23.44 14.36
CA VAL A 18 0.68 23.61 15.20
C VAL A 18 -0.51 22.83 14.64
N PHE A 19 -0.74 22.88 13.32
CA PHE A 19 -1.79 22.10 12.67
C PHE A 19 -1.62 20.59 12.93
N LEU A 20 -0.40 20.06 12.75
CA LEU A 20 -0.10 18.65 12.99
C LEU A 20 -0.36 18.26 14.45
N ILE A 21 0.10 19.09 15.40
CA ILE A 21 -0.09 18.85 16.84
C ILE A 21 -1.57 18.86 17.20
N VAL A 22 -2.35 19.80 16.69
CA VAL A 22 -3.79 19.88 16.95
C VAL A 22 -4.51 18.68 16.32
N ALA A 23 -4.15 18.27 15.11
CA ALA A 23 -4.76 17.10 14.46
C ALA A 23 -4.51 15.80 15.24
N ILE A 24 -3.26 15.56 15.64
CA ILE A 24 -2.91 14.40 16.47
C ILE A 24 -3.59 14.51 17.84
N GLY A 25 -3.55 15.69 18.47
CA GLY A 25 -4.18 15.95 19.75
C GLY A 25 -5.68 15.69 19.73
N LEU A 26 -6.38 16.13 18.69
CA LEU A 26 -7.80 15.86 18.50
C LEU A 26 -8.07 14.36 18.38
N CYS A 27 -7.29 13.64 17.57
CA CYS A 27 -7.40 12.18 17.46
C CYS A 27 -7.21 11.49 18.82
N CYS A 28 -6.19 11.89 19.58
CA CYS A 28 -5.96 11.39 20.94
C CYS A 28 -7.12 11.70 21.88
N VAL A 29 -7.65 12.93 21.87
CA VAL A 29 -8.81 13.32 22.70
C VAL A 29 -10.05 12.50 22.34
N MET A 30 -10.30 12.24 21.05
CA MET A 30 -11.42 11.39 20.62
C MET A 30 -11.25 9.95 21.10
N LEU A 31 -10.03 9.38 20.99
CA LEU A 31 -9.75 8.02 21.48
C LEU A 31 -9.85 7.93 23.01
N LEU A 32 -9.34 8.91 23.75
CA LEU A 32 -9.44 8.98 25.20
C LEU A 32 -10.88 9.19 25.66
N GLY A 33 -11.63 10.04 24.96
CA GLY A 33 -13.05 10.25 25.17
C GLY A 33 -13.84 8.95 24.95
N ALA A 34 -13.59 8.26 23.84
CA ALA A 34 -14.20 6.96 23.56
C ALA A 34 -13.82 5.90 24.62
N TRP A 35 -12.59 5.92 25.12
CA TRP A 35 -12.15 5.01 26.18
C TRP A 35 -12.76 5.33 27.55
N PHE A 36 -12.96 6.61 27.87
CA PHE A 36 -13.52 7.06 29.14
C PHE A 36 -15.05 6.92 29.19
N LEU A 37 -15.74 7.29 28.11
CA LEU A 37 -17.20 7.17 27.99
C LEU A 37 -17.65 5.76 27.57
N GLY A 38 -16.75 4.97 26.96
CA GLY A 38 -17.05 3.63 26.48
C GLY A 38 -17.24 2.62 27.61
N GLY A 39 -18.33 1.88 27.56
CA GLY A 39 -18.60 0.80 28.51
C GLY A 39 -17.54 -0.32 28.41
N ARG A 40 -16.84 -0.59 29.51
CA ARG A 40 -15.89 -1.71 29.60
C ARG A 40 -16.62 -3.04 29.70
N ALA A 41 -17.05 -3.60 28.57
CA ALA A 41 -17.55 -4.97 28.55
C ALA A 41 -16.42 -5.92 29.01
N LYS A 42 -16.75 -6.97 29.78
CA LYS A 42 -15.86 -8.11 30.07
C LYS A 42 -16.66 -9.37 29.75
N GLY A 43 -16.24 -10.08 28.71
CA GLY A 43 -16.95 -11.25 28.19
C GLY A 43 -15.93 -12.30 27.78
N ARG A 44 -16.26 -13.58 28.00
CA ARG A 44 -15.37 -14.74 27.83
C ARG A 44 -14.72 -14.77 26.43
N HIS A 45 -15.47 -14.39 25.39
CA HIS A 45 -15.05 -14.44 23.98
C HIS A 45 -14.75 -13.05 23.38
N LYS A 46 -14.56 -12.00 24.20
CA LYS A 46 -14.27 -10.67 23.64
C LYS A 46 -12.85 -10.54 23.06
N ASN A 47 -11.92 -11.34 23.57
CA ASN A 47 -10.52 -11.33 23.15
C ASN A 47 -10.18 -12.50 22.21
N THR A 48 -11.17 -13.28 21.75
CA THR A 48 -10.97 -14.36 20.79
C THR A 48 -11.11 -13.81 19.37
N PRO A 49 -10.19 -14.12 18.43
CA PRO A 49 -10.33 -13.73 17.04
C PRO A 49 -11.65 -14.19 16.44
N PHE A 50 -12.24 -13.37 15.57
CA PHE A 50 -13.48 -13.70 14.90
C PHE A 50 -13.22 -14.70 13.77
N GLU A 51 -13.83 -15.89 13.87
CA GLU A 51 -13.74 -16.97 12.87
C GLU A 51 -15.14 -17.52 12.55
N SER A 52 -16.09 -16.64 12.16
CA SER A 52 -17.46 -17.02 11.76
C SER A 52 -18.25 -17.93 12.73
N GLY A 53 -17.91 -17.92 14.02
CA GLY A 53 -18.57 -18.72 15.07
C GLY A 53 -17.87 -20.02 15.44
N ILE A 54 -16.71 -20.35 14.85
CA ILE A 54 -15.86 -21.46 15.28
C ILE A 54 -14.67 -20.96 16.09
N ASP A 55 -14.07 -21.83 16.90
CA ASP A 55 -12.81 -21.53 17.57
C ASP A 55 -11.68 -21.45 16.53
N SER A 56 -10.84 -20.42 16.64
CA SER A 56 -9.68 -20.26 15.75
C SER A 56 -8.70 -21.41 15.99
N VAL A 57 -8.51 -22.26 14.98
CA VAL A 57 -7.64 -23.44 15.04
C VAL A 57 -6.39 -23.24 14.18
N GLY A 58 -5.22 -23.58 14.76
CA GLY A 58 -3.94 -23.57 14.06
C GLY A 58 -3.11 -22.31 14.25
N THR A 59 -1.93 -22.29 13.63
CA THR A 59 -1.02 -21.14 13.65
C THR A 59 -1.30 -20.22 12.47
N ALA A 60 -1.41 -18.90 12.70
CA ALA A 60 -1.56 -17.86 11.67
C ALA A 60 -0.28 -17.66 10.80
N ARG A 61 0.40 -18.74 10.41
CA ARG A 61 1.56 -18.70 9.51
C ARG A 61 1.11 -18.74 8.07
N LEU A 62 0.54 -17.62 7.62
CA LEU A 62 0.29 -17.41 6.20
C LEU A 62 1.63 -17.21 5.48
N ARG A 63 1.90 -18.05 4.47
CA ARG A 63 3.02 -17.83 3.55
C ARG A 63 2.65 -16.65 2.66
N LEU A 64 3.02 -15.44 3.08
CA LEU A 64 2.92 -14.25 2.23
C LEU A 64 3.70 -14.53 0.94
N SER A 65 3.03 -14.37 -0.20
CA SER A 65 3.64 -14.63 -1.50
C SER A 65 4.78 -13.64 -1.75
N ALA A 66 5.86 -14.10 -2.38
CA ALA A 66 6.97 -13.24 -2.83
C ALA A 66 6.51 -12.10 -3.77
N LYS A 67 5.29 -12.18 -4.32
CA LYS A 67 4.66 -11.12 -5.12
C LYS A 67 4.57 -9.79 -4.37
N PHE A 68 4.26 -9.79 -3.07
CA PHE A 68 4.20 -8.55 -2.28
C PHE A 68 5.56 -7.86 -2.19
N TYR A 69 6.64 -8.63 -2.09
CA TYR A 69 8.00 -8.11 -2.07
C TYR A 69 8.37 -7.47 -3.41
N LEU A 70 8.06 -8.13 -4.53
CA LEU A 70 8.36 -7.60 -5.87
C LEU A 70 7.63 -6.26 -6.12
N VAL A 71 6.37 -6.16 -5.71
CA VAL A 71 5.60 -4.90 -5.81
C VAL A 71 6.20 -3.81 -4.92
N ALA A 72 6.56 -4.13 -3.67
CA ALA A 72 7.15 -3.16 -2.74
C ALA A 72 8.52 -2.66 -3.21
N MET A 73 9.39 -3.56 -3.68
CA MET A 73 10.70 -3.21 -4.22
C MET A 73 10.58 -2.31 -5.45
N PHE A 74 9.66 -2.62 -6.36
CA PHE A 74 9.40 -1.77 -7.52
C PHE A 74 8.83 -0.40 -7.14
N PHE A 75 7.91 -0.34 -6.16
CA PHE A 75 7.37 0.92 -5.66
C PHE A 75 8.48 1.84 -5.13
N VAL A 76 9.41 1.30 -4.34
CA VAL A 76 10.56 2.08 -3.82
C VAL A 76 11.45 2.58 -4.94
N ILE A 77 11.76 1.74 -5.94
CA ILE A 77 12.56 2.16 -7.10
C ILE A 77 11.83 3.28 -7.84
N PHE A 78 10.56 3.07 -8.20
CA PHE A 78 9.76 4.06 -8.93
C PHE A 78 9.61 5.38 -8.17
N ASP A 79 9.49 5.35 -6.83
CA ASP A 79 9.40 6.54 -5.99
C ASP A 79 10.70 7.36 -6.01
N VAL A 80 11.86 6.70 -5.94
CA VAL A 80 13.17 7.36 -6.09
C VAL A 80 13.33 7.97 -7.49
N GLU A 81 12.82 7.30 -8.52
CA GLU A 81 12.90 7.79 -9.89
C GLU A 81 11.96 8.99 -10.13
N ALA A 82 10.79 8.99 -9.47
CA ALA A 82 9.89 10.13 -9.44
C ALA A 82 10.53 11.35 -8.74
N LEU A 83 11.33 11.13 -7.70
CA LEU A 83 12.10 12.21 -7.05
C LEU A 83 13.10 12.86 -8.03
N TYR A 84 13.79 12.08 -8.86
CA TYR A 84 14.70 12.63 -9.89
C TYR A 84 13.94 13.45 -10.93
N LEU A 85 12.78 12.96 -11.39
CA LEU A 85 11.92 13.72 -12.30
C LEU A 85 11.39 15.01 -11.67
N TYR A 86 11.07 14.98 -10.37
CA TYR A 86 10.65 16.18 -9.65
C TYR A 86 11.79 17.20 -9.56
N ALA A 87 13.01 16.77 -9.23
CA ALA A 87 14.18 17.64 -9.18
C ALA A 87 14.44 18.32 -10.54
N TRP A 88 14.36 17.55 -11.63
CA TRP A 88 14.42 18.11 -12.99
C TRP A 88 13.25 19.05 -13.30
N SER A 89 12.03 18.70 -12.88
CA SER A 89 10.81 19.48 -13.13
C SER A 89 10.88 20.89 -12.53
N VAL A 90 11.53 21.06 -11.38
CA VAL A 90 11.69 22.37 -10.72
C VAL A 90 12.61 23.32 -11.51
N SER A 91 13.53 22.79 -12.33
CA SER A 91 14.54 23.60 -13.06
C SER A 91 14.54 23.38 -14.58
N ILE A 92 13.39 23.04 -15.19
CA ILE A 92 13.29 22.70 -16.63
C ILE A 92 13.90 23.79 -17.52
N ARG A 93 13.67 25.07 -17.17
CA ARG A 93 14.10 26.20 -17.98
C ARG A 93 15.63 26.37 -17.97
N GLU A 94 16.24 26.13 -16.83
CA GLU A 94 17.69 26.23 -16.61
C GLU A 94 18.43 25.04 -17.22
N SER A 95 17.81 23.85 -17.24
CA SER A 95 18.40 22.63 -17.84
C SER A 95 18.37 22.61 -19.38
N GLY A 96 17.47 23.39 -20.00
CA GLY A 96 17.38 23.53 -21.45
C GLY A 96 17.11 22.22 -22.20
N TRP A 97 17.46 22.18 -23.49
CA TRP A 97 17.20 21.02 -24.37
C TRP A 97 17.95 19.75 -23.96
N VAL A 98 19.15 19.88 -23.39
CA VAL A 98 19.95 18.74 -22.94
C VAL A 98 19.24 18.04 -21.78
N GLY A 99 18.81 18.79 -20.76
CA GLY A 99 18.07 18.21 -19.65
C GLY A 99 16.72 17.62 -20.07
N PHE A 100 16.06 18.19 -21.08
CA PHE A 100 14.84 17.60 -21.65
C PHE A 100 15.09 16.23 -22.29
N VAL A 101 16.17 16.09 -23.07
CA VAL A 101 16.54 14.81 -23.69
C VAL A 101 16.91 13.78 -22.62
N GLU A 102 17.68 14.17 -21.61
CA GLU A 102 18.02 13.30 -20.48
C GLU A 102 16.77 12.81 -19.74
N ALA A 103 15.84 13.71 -19.41
CA ALA A 103 14.58 13.35 -18.76
C ALA A 103 13.71 12.45 -19.65
N ALA A 104 13.66 12.70 -20.96
CA ALA A 104 12.92 11.86 -21.90
C ALA A 104 13.47 10.43 -21.96
N ILE A 105 14.80 10.28 -22.02
CA ILE A 105 15.46 8.96 -21.98
C ILE A 105 15.19 8.27 -20.64
N PHE A 106 15.27 9.01 -19.53
CA PHE A 106 15.01 8.49 -18.19
C PHE A 106 13.57 7.95 -18.05
N ILE A 107 12.57 8.72 -18.50
CA ILE A 107 11.17 8.29 -18.54
C ILE A 107 11.00 7.05 -19.42
N PHE A 108 11.70 6.99 -20.56
CA PHE A 108 11.63 5.83 -21.45
C PHE A 108 12.18 4.56 -20.78
N VAL A 109 13.27 4.66 -20.04
CA VAL A 109 13.83 3.54 -19.26
C VAL A 109 12.86 3.09 -18.17
N LEU A 110 12.20 4.03 -17.46
CA LEU A 110 11.15 3.70 -16.49
C LEU A 110 9.98 2.95 -17.13
N LEU A 111 9.52 3.43 -18.28
CA LEU A 111 8.45 2.79 -19.03
C LEU A 111 8.85 1.37 -19.45
N ALA A 112 10.08 1.19 -19.94
CA ALA A 112 10.59 -0.13 -20.31
C ALA A 112 10.65 -1.09 -19.10
N GLY A 113 11.11 -0.61 -17.94
CA GLY A 113 11.11 -1.37 -16.68
C GLY A 113 9.70 -1.76 -16.23
N LEU A 114 8.75 -0.83 -16.31
CA LEU A 114 7.34 -1.10 -16.00
C LEU A 114 6.73 -2.13 -16.94
N VAL A 115 6.95 -2.00 -18.25
CA VAL A 115 6.49 -2.96 -19.26
C VAL A 115 7.07 -4.35 -18.98
N TYR A 116 8.37 -4.45 -18.70
CA TYR A 116 9.02 -5.72 -18.36
C TYR A 116 8.36 -6.38 -17.14
N LEU A 117 8.08 -5.61 -16.09
CA LEU A 117 7.46 -6.12 -14.87
C LEU A 117 6.03 -6.62 -15.10
N VAL A 118 5.24 -5.89 -15.89
CA VAL A 118 3.90 -6.31 -16.30
C VAL A 118 3.98 -7.61 -17.09
N ARG A 119 4.96 -7.76 -17.98
CA ARG A 119 5.16 -8.99 -18.77
C ARG A 119 5.59 -10.19 -17.95
N ILE A 120 6.28 -9.99 -16.82
CA ILE A 120 6.63 -11.05 -15.87
C ILE A 120 5.42 -11.53 -15.05
N GLY A 121 4.30 -10.80 -15.07
CA GLY A 121 3.14 -11.14 -14.25
C GLY A 121 3.40 -10.91 -12.76
N ALA A 122 4.37 -10.07 -12.40
CA ALA A 122 4.57 -9.63 -11.02
C ALA A 122 3.34 -8.87 -10.49
N LEU A 123 2.54 -8.32 -11.42
CA LEU A 123 1.26 -7.66 -11.15
C LEU A 123 0.05 -8.59 -11.26
N ASP A 124 0.22 -9.88 -11.55
CA ASP A 124 -0.91 -10.82 -11.65
C ASP A 124 -1.28 -11.38 -10.28
N TRP A 125 -2.43 -10.94 -9.78
CA TRP A 125 -2.99 -11.36 -8.49
C TRP A 125 -3.82 -12.65 -8.58
N THR A 126 -4.00 -13.23 -9.76
CA THR A 126 -4.82 -14.43 -9.93
C THR A 126 -4.16 -15.65 -9.25
N PRO A 127 -4.85 -16.32 -8.31
CA PRO A 127 -4.36 -17.56 -7.74
C PRO A 127 -4.38 -18.65 -8.82
N ALA A 128 -3.26 -19.33 -9.04
CA ALA A 128 -3.14 -20.46 -9.98
C ALA A 128 -4.14 -21.61 -9.68
N ARG A 129 -4.76 -21.63 -8.49
CA ARG A 129 -5.68 -22.67 -8.04
C ARG A 129 -7.08 -22.59 -8.69
N SER A 130 -7.52 -21.41 -9.15
CA SER A 130 -8.86 -21.26 -9.75
C SER A 130 -9.01 -22.01 -11.09
N ARG A 131 -7.92 -22.18 -11.83
CA ARG A 131 -7.96 -22.83 -13.16
C ARG A 131 -8.10 -24.36 -13.13
N ARG A 132 -7.76 -25.03 -12.02
CA ARG A 132 -7.85 -26.49 -11.92
C ARG A 132 -9.23 -27.01 -11.50
N ALA A 133 -10.03 -26.22 -10.79
CA ALA A 133 -11.35 -26.65 -10.33
C ALA A 133 -12.38 -26.72 -11.48
N HIS A 134 -12.21 -25.92 -12.53
CA HIS A 134 -13.14 -25.88 -13.67
C HIS A 134 -12.91 -26.98 -14.72
N ILE A 135 -11.83 -27.75 -14.64
CA ILE A 135 -11.46 -28.74 -15.68
C ILE A 135 -12.01 -30.14 -15.33
N ASN A 136 -12.45 -30.40 -14.10
CA ASN A 136 -12.89 -31.74 -13.72
C ASN A 136 -14.21 -31.81 -12.90
N PRO A 137 -15.34 -31.30 -13.42
CA PRO A 137 -16.66 -31.58 -12.85
C PRO A 137 -17.19 -32.99 -13.18
N GLU A 138 -16.56 -33.73 -14.11
CA GLU A 138 -17.17 -34.93 -14.70
C GLU A 138 -16.69 -36.27 -14.11
N THR A 139 -15.68 -36.30 -13.23
CA THR A 139 -15.15 -37.57 -12.68
C THR A 139 -15.77 -37.99 -11.33
N ASP A 140 -16.47 -37.11 -10.61
CA ASP A 140 -17.04 -37.44 -9.29
C ASP A 140 -18.43 -38.08 -9.32
N SER A 141 -19.12 -38.12 -10.46
CA SER A 141 -20.48 -38.67 -10.56
C SER A 141 -20.54 -40.17 -10.80
N ILE A 142 -19.46 -40.83 -11.23
CA ILE A 142 -19.47 -42.25 -11.61
C ILE A 142 -19.09 -43.19 -10.46
N THR A 143 -18.35 -42.71 -9.45
CA THR A 143 -17.87 -43.58 -8.36
C THR A 143 -18.95 -43.87 -7.29
N ASN A 144 -20.01 -43.05 -7.20
CA ASN A 144 -21.00 -43.16 -6.10
C ASN A 144 -22.26 -43.99 -6.45
N ARG A 145 -22.18 -44.88 -7.46
CA ARG A 145 -23.28 -45.78 -7.87
C ARG A 145 -23.11 -47.24 -7.46
N HIS A 146 -21.99 -47.60 -6.82
CA HIS A 146 -21.68 -49.00 -6.48
C HIS A 146 -21.27 -49.17 -5.01
N THR A 147 -22.18 -48.88 -4.09
CA THR A 147 -22.25 -49.54 -2.78
C THR A 147 -23.69 -49.44 -2.28
N GLN A 148 -24.51 -50.41 -2.70
CA GLN A 148 -25.61 -50.92 -1.86
C GLN A 148 -25.02 -51.72 -0.70
#